data_AF-A0A925E4G0-F1
#
_entry.id   AF-A0A925E4G0-F1
#
_cell.length_a   1.000
_cell.length_b   1.000
_cell.length_c   1.000
_cell.angle_alpha   90.00
_cell.angle_beta   90.00
_cell.angle_gamma   90.00
#
_symmetry.space_group_name_H-M   'P 1'
#
loop_
_entity.id
_entity.type
_entity.pdbx_description
1 polymer ?
#
loop_
_entity_poly.entity_id
_entity_poly.type
_entity_poly.pdbx_seq_one_letter_code
_entity_poly.pdbx_strand_id
1 'polypeptide(L)'
;WRLAQPFRYIAHNGEINTLQGNLNWLKASEKGFVSPHFTKDEMEMLLPVINGIQSDSACLDNMIELLTLTGRTLPHVMMMLIPEAWDGNDLMDPVKKAFYEYHASMMEPWDGPASISFTDGKLIGATLDRNGLRPSRYCVTTDDRVIMASETGALPVDPALIKEKGRLQPGKMFVVDMEEGRIISDDELKRTICSQKPYGDWLNKYKIRLEELPEPRVMFTHLESDQIFKYQKAFGYSTEDLDEIIAPMALEGKEPVGSMGTDVPLAVLSDEPQHLTSYFKQLFAQVTNPPIDPIRERLVMSLATFVGNNGNLLEEDPLSCHTVALKHPVLSNYELEKIRSIDTGVFQAKTLQMYYRADGKPDSLKKGLDRLCRYAVDAAEDGFEVLILTDRSIDSDHAPIPALLATAAVHHHLIRKGLRGLVGLVVEAGNVWEVHHFACLIGYGATAINPYMALSTIRDMKLNGKLQTDLDVEQLKKNYTKAVNDGLLKVFSKMGISTLQSYQGAQIFEIVGLNKSVVDKYFTGSISRIEGLGLDEIAKESLAKHAFAFPKKQIPV
;
A
#
# COMPACT_ATOMS: atom_id res chain seq x y z
N TRP A 1 27.42 13.08 14.50
CA TRP A 1 27.83 14.18 13.60
C TRP A 1 27.14 14.10 12.26
N ARG A 2 27.35 13.06 11.42
CA ARG A 2 26.69 12.97 10.09
C ARG A 2 25.15 12.95 10.11
N LEU A 3 24.53 12.53 11.21
CA LEU A 3 23.07 12.54 11.41
C LEU A 3 22.55 13.85 12.02
N ALA A 4 23.43 14.82 12.29
CA ALA A 4 23.01 16.14 12.77
C ALA A 4 22.43 16.94 11.60
N GLN A 5 21.36 17.68 11.88
CA GLN A 5 20.68 18.56 10.92
C GLN A 5 21.16 20.01 11.08
N PRO A 6 20.94 20.90 10.09
CA PRO A 6 20.22 20.70 8.81
C PRO A 6 20.91 19.74 7.83
N PHE A 7 20.13 19.14 6.93
CA PHE A 7 20.63 18.45 5.73
C PHE A 7 20.78 19.45 4.57
N ARG A 8 20.88 18.97 3.32
CA ARG A 8 21.24 19.80 2.15
C ARG A 8 20.13 20.80 1.82
N TYR A 9 18.89 20.32 1.82
CA TYR A 9 17.70 21.11 1.53
C TYR A 9 16.82 21.30 2.75
N ILE A 10 16.81 20.36 3.70
CA ILE A 10 15.82 20.36 4.79
C ILE A 10 16.37 20.29 6.21
N ALA A 11 15.58 20.81 7.14
CA ALA A 11 15.59 20.44 8.55
C ALA A 11 14.19 19.91 8.93
N HIS A 12 14.14 18.74 9.54
CA HIS A 12 12.94 17.99 9.87
C HIS A 12 12.84 17.77 11.38
N ASN A 13 11.80 18.35 11.99
CA ASN A 13 11.33 17.98 13.32
C ASN A 13 10.17 17.01 13.19
N GLY A 14 10.41 15.73 13.46
CA GLY A 14 9.41 14.72 13.21
C GLY A 14 9.97 13.31 13.05
N GLU A 15 9.13 12.43 12.53
CA GLU A 15 9.47 11.04 12.20
C GLU A 15 8.63 10.55 11.02
N ILE A 16 9.29 9.99 10.00
CA ILE A 16 8.58 9.39 8.84
C ILE A 16 8.23 7.94 9.16
N ASN A 17 6.97 7.67 9.47
CA ASN A 17 6.50 6.33 9.88
C ASN A 17 6.28 5.37 8.71
N THR A 18 6.30 5.86 7.47
CA THR A 18 6.19 5.04 6.24
C THR A 18 7.55 4.74 5.59
N LEU A 19 8.66 5.10 6.24
CA LEU A 19 10.00 5.06 5.64
C LEU A 19 10.31 3.73 4.94
N GLN A 20 10.04 2.59 5.59
CA GLN A 20 10.36 1.29 5.01
C GLN A 20 9.63 1.04 3.68
N GLY A 21 8.36 1.45 3.57
CA GLY A 21 7.59 1.39 2.33
C GLY A 21 8.21 2.30 1.27
N ASN A 22 8.49 3.55 1.63
CA ASN A 22 9.06 4.53 0.70
C ASN A 22 10.42 4.07 0.15
N LEU A 23 11.28 3.50 1.00
CA LEU A 23 12.57 2.94 0.59
C LEU A 23 12.42 1.72 -0.32
N ASN A 24 11.42 0.88 -0.08
CA ASN A 24 11.15 -0.30 -0.91
C ASN A 24 10.66 0.10 -2.30
N TRP A 25 9.77 1.11 -2.38
CA TRP A 25 9.30 1.65 -3.65
C TRP A 25 10.38 2.39 -4.42
N LEU A 26 11.20 3.17 -3.73
CA LEU A 26 12.37 3.79 -4.34
C LEU A 26 13.28 2.73 -4.99
N LYS A 27 13.68 1.70 -4.24
CA LYS A 27 14.50 0.59 -4.78
C LYS A 27 13.85 -0.14 -5.95
N ALA A 28 12.52 -0.23 -5.96
CA ALA A 28 11.78 -0.85 -7.07
C ALA A 28 11.83 0.00 -8.35
N SER A 29 11.92 1.32 -8.22
CA SER A 29 11.85 2.28 -9.32
C SER A 29 13.23 2.79 -9.79
N GLU A 30 14.27 2.75 -8.95
CA GLU A 30 15.60 3.32 -9.22
C GLU A 30 16.19 2.88 -10.57
N LYS A 31 16.02 1.61 -10.96
CA LYS A 31 16.54 1.08 -12.23
C LYS A 31 15.82 1.64 -13.47
N GLY A 32 14.61 2.16 -13.30
CA GLY A 32 13.79 2.74 -14.37
C GLY A 32 13.94 4.25 -14.49
N PHE A 33 14.76 4.90 -13.66
CA PHE A 33 14.91 6.34 -13.67
C PHE A 33 15.62 6.83 -14.94
N VAL A 34 14.95 7.75 -15.63
CA VAL A 34 15.47 8.46 -16.79
C VAL A 34 15.21 9.95 -16.57
N SER A 35 16.17 10.81 -16.89
CA SER A 35 15.99 12.25 -16.76
C SER A 35 16.56 12.96 -17.99
N PRO A 36 15.94 14.04 -18.47
CA PRO A 36 16.56 14.90 -19.48
C PRO A 36 17.72 15.74 -18.91
N HIS A 37 17.84 15.85 -17.59
CA HIS A 37 18.85 16.68 -16.92
C HIS A 37 20.18 15.96 -16.66
N PHE A 38 20.17 14.63 -16.66
CA PHE A 38 21.33 13.79 -16.40
C PHE A 38 21.47 12.76 -17.50
N THR A 39 22.69 12.57 -18.00
CA THR A 39 23.01 11.47 -18.89
C THR A 39 22.85 10.12 -18.17
N LYS A 40 22.75 9.04 -18.95
CA LYS A 40 22.67 7.69 -18.36
C LYS A 40 23.85 7.38 -17.46
N ASP A 41 25.06 7.75 -17.87
CA ASP A 41 26.29 7.54 -17.10
C ASP A 41 26.27 8.34 -15.78
N GLU A 42 25.76 9.58 -15.80
CA GLU A 42 25.58 10.38 -14.57
C GLU A 42 24.51 9.78 -13.65
N MET A 43 23.38 9.30 -14.20
CA MET A 43 22.37 8.60 -13.42
C MET A 43 22.95 7.34 -12.76
N GLU A 44 23.79 6.57 -13.46
CA GLU A 44 24.48 5.42 -12.88
C GLU A 44 25.45 5.81 -11.74
N MET A 45 26.01 7.03 -11.75
CA MET A 45 26.83 7.55 -10.64
C MET A 45 26.00 8.00 -9.44
N LEU A 46 24.78 8.51 -9.67
CA LEU A 46 23.87 8.98 -8.62
C LEU A 46 23.17 7.84 -7.89
N LEU A 47 22.98 6.70 -8.55
CA LEU A 47 22.25 5.55 -8.01
C LEU A 47 23.17 4.59 -7.20
N PRO A 48 22.67 4.01 -6.09
CA PRO A 48 21.35 4.23 -5.50
C PRO A 48 21.29 5.56 -4.74
N VAL A 49 20.10 6.18 -4.73
CA VAL A 49 19.87 7.51 -4.13
C VAL A 49 20.13 7.48 -2.62
N ILE A 50 19.77 6.35 -1.99
CA ILE A 50 19.92 6.14 -0.55
C ILE A 50 20.95 5.03 -0.32
N ASN A 51 22.13 5.44 0.13
CA ASN A 51 23.26 4.55 0.39
C ASN A 51 23.44 4.28 1.89
N GLY A 52 23.41 3.00 2.26
CA GLY A 52 23.70 2.55 3.63
C GLY A 52 22.59 2.88 4.63
N ILE A 53 22.97 2.97 5.91
CA ILE A 53 22.04 3.30 7.00
C ILE A 53 22.05 4.82 7.20
N GLN A 54 20.93 5.45 6.92
CA GLN A 54 20.67 6.87 7.12
C GLN A 54 19.44 7.06 8.01
N SER A 55 19.29 8.24 8.63
CA SER A 55 18.05 8.59 9.31
C SER A 55 16.94 8.82 8.29
N ASP A 56 15.69 8.65 8.72
CA ASP A 56 14.48 8.95 7.94
C ASP A 56 14.53 10.31 7.23
N SER A 57 15.00 11.32 7.94
CA SER A 57 15.11 12.71 7.52
C SER A 57 16.20 12.92 6.46
N ALA A 58 17.27 12.12 6.52
CA ALA A 58 18.33 12.15 5.52
C ALA A 58 17.89 11.44 4.23
N CYS A 59 17.17 10.33 4.36
CA CYS A 59 16.53 9.66 3.24
C CYS A 59 15.56 10.58 2.49
N LEU A 60 14.76 11.35 3.25
CA LEU A 60 13.86 12.35 2.68
C LEU A 60 14.62 13.47 1.98
N ASP A 61 15.70 13.99 2.57
CA ASP A 61 16.55 15.02 1.96
C ASP A 61 17.15 14.56 0.62
N ASN A 62 17.63 13.32 0.53
CA ASN A 62 18.17 12.78 -0.73
C ASN A 62 17.10 12.70 -1.83
N MET A 63 15.87 12.32 -1.46
CA MET A 63 14.76 12.31 -2.41
C MET A 63 14.39 13.72 -2.87
N ILE A 64 14.39 14.68 -1.96
CA ILE A 64 14.13 16.09 -2.28
C ILE A 64 15.20 16.63 -3.23
N GLU A 65 16.46 16.35 -2.94
CA GLU A 65 17.59 16.74 -3.79
C GLU A 65 17.46 16.17 -5.19
N LEU A 66 17.21 14.85 -5.32
CA LEU A 66 17.05 14.22 -6.62
C LEU A 66 15.92 14.88 -7.43
N LEU A 67 14.73 15.01 -6.84
CA LEU A 67 13.56 15.55 -7.53
C LEU A 67 13.76 17.02 -7.92
N THR A 68 14.42 17.81 -7.07
CA THR A 68 14.73 19.22 -7.32
C THR A 68 15.75 19.36 -8.45
N LEU A 69 16.82 18.57 -8.43
CA LEU A 69 17.85 18.59 -9.47
C LEU A 69 17.36 18.05 -10.82
N THR A 70 16.27 17.26 -10.83
CA THR A 70 15.58 16.82 -12.05
C THR A 70 14.55 17.82 -12.59
N GLY A 71 14.55 19.07 -12.12
CA GLY A 71 13.85 20.18 -12.77
C GLY A 71 12.55 20.66 -12.08
N ARG A 72 12.18 20.09 -10.93
CA ARG A 72 11.01 20.55 -10.15
C ARG A 72 11.40 21.61 -9.14
N THR A 73 10.53 22.57 -8.88
CA THR A 73 10.76 23.57 -7.83
C THR A 73 10.66 22.91 -6.45
N LEU A 74 11.39 23.42 -5.47
CA LEU A 74 11.39 22.84 -4.13
C LEU A 74 9.97 22.76 -3.51
N PRO A 75 9.09 23.78 -3.61
CA PRO A 75 7.71 23.65 -3.14
C PRO A 75 6.89 22.59 -3.87
N HIS A 76 7.11 22.38 -5.18
CA HIS A 76 6.46 21.28 -5.93
C HIS A 76 6.88 19.92 -5.37
N VAL A 77 8.18 19.73 -5.15
CA VAL A 77 8.71 18.50 -4.55
C VAL A 77 8.12 18.25 -3.16
N MET A 78 8.00 19.29 -2.33
CA MET A 78 7.35 19.16 -1.02
C MET A 78 5.88 18.75 -1.14
N MET A 79 5.14 19.28 -2.11
CA MET A 79 3.75 18.89 -2.37
C MET A 79 3.61 17.45 -2.89
N MET A 80 4.63 16.90 -3.56
CA MET A 80 4.66 15.51 -4.00
C MET A 80 4.91 14.56 -2.84
N LEU A 81 5.93 14.84 -2.02
CA LEU A 81 6.36 13.95 -0.94
C LEU A 81 5.43 14.02 0.26
N ILE A 82 4.90 15.21 0.57
CA ILE A 82 4.05 15.47 1.74
C ILE A 82 2.75 16.15 1.28
N PRO A 83 1.89 15.43 0.55
CA PRO A 83 0.68 15.98 -0.02
C PRO A 83 -0.39 16.26 1.04
N GLU A 84 -1.25 17.25 0.74
CA GLU A 84 -2.49 17.48 1.48
C GLU A 84 -3.41 16.26 1.46
N ALA A 85 -4.33 16.19 2.43
CA ALA A 85 -5.48 15.29 2.35
C ALA A 85 -6.44 15.74 1.23
N TRP A 86 -6.30 15.11 0.06
CA TRP A 86 -7.07 15.42 -1.15
C TRP A 86 -8.21 14.41 -1.41
N ASP A 87 -8.00 13.14 -1.07
CA ASP A 87 -9.00 12.09 -1.29
C ASP A 87 -10.22 12.30 -0.38
N GLY A 88 -11.42 12.20 -0.95
CA GLY A 88 -12.68 12.48 -0.26
C GLY A 88 -12.91 13.95 0.12
N ASN A 89 -12.03 14.89 -0.27
CA ASN A 89 -12.22 16.32 -0.03
C ASN A 89 -12.94 16.99 -1.21
N ASP A 90 -14.25 17.22 -1.06
CA ASP A 90 -15.09 17.85 -2.09
C ASP A 90 -15.02 19.39 -2.07
N LEU A 91 -14.43 19.98 -1.03
CA LEU A 91 -14.23 21.43 -0.91
C LEU A 91 -12.91 21.89 -1.54
N MET A 92 -12.04 20.96 -1.94
CA MET A 92 -10.76 21.26 -2.55
C MET A 92 -10.95 21.78 -3.98
N ASP A 93 -10.19 22.82 -4.34
CA ASP A 93 -10.13 23.32 -5.71
C ASP A 93 -9.84 22.18 -6.72
N PRO A 94 -10.60 22.06 -7.83
CA PRO A 94 -10.45 20.95 -8.78
C PRO A 94 -9.06 20.85 -9.42
N VAL A 95 -8.39 21.98 -9.69
CA VAL A 95 -7.05 22.00 -10.29
C VAL A 95 -6.03 21.46 -9.28
N LYS A 96 -6.16 21.87 -8.01
CA LYS A 96 -5.33 21.34 -6.92
C LYS A 96 -5.59 19.85 -6.65
N LYS A 97 -6.85 19.41 -6.68
CA LYS A 97 -7.21 18.00 -6.53
C LYS A 97 -6.62 17.15 -7.66
N ALA A 98 -6.68 17.63 -8.90
CA ALA A 98 -6.09 16.96 -10.05
C ALA A 98 -4.56 16.84 -9.95
N PHE A 99 -3.88 17.89 -9.46
CA PHE A 99 -2.43 17.83 -9.20
C PHE A 99 -2.09 16.69 -8.23
N TYR A 100 -2.78 16.61 -7.09
CA TYR A 100 -2.49 15.58 -6.09
C TYR A 100 -2.86 14.17 -6.56
N GLU A 101 -3.99 14.01 -7.26
CA GLU A 101 -4.39 12.72 -7.82
C GLU A 101 -3.39 12.21 -8.87
N TYR A 102 -2.87 13.10 -9.73
CA TYR A 102 -1.83 12.75 -10.69
C TYR A 102 -0.55 12.28 -10.00
N HIS A 103 -0.05 13.03 -9.01
CA HIS A 103 1.18 12.67 -8.31
C HIS A 103 1.02 11.42 -7.44
N ALA A 104 -0.16 11.18 -6.87
CA ALA A 104 -0.46 9.95 -6.15
C ALA A 104 -0.36 8.69 -7.03
N SER A 105 -0.50 8.80 -8.35
CA SER A 105 -0.29 7.65 -9.25
C SER A 105 1.17 7.24 -9.42
N MET A 106 2.11 8.14 -9.11
CA MET A 106 3.56 7.90 -9.27
C MET A 106 4.27 7.61 -7.95
N MET A 107 3.81 8.23 -6.86
CA MET A 107 4.54 8.23 -5.60
C MET A 107 3.61 8.19 -4.39
N GLU A 108 3.94 7.31 -3.46
CA GLU A 108 3.33 7.25 -2.14
C GLU A 108 3.79 8.40 -1.23
N PRO A 109 2.90 8.91 -0.36
CA PRO A 109 3.27 9.92 0.64
C PRO A 109 4.34 9.44 1.63
N TRP A 110 5.27 10.34 1.95
CA TRP A 110 6.19 10.21 3.07
C TRP A 110 5.48 10.72 4.34
N ASP A 111 4.69 9.83 4.94
CA ASP A 111 3.80 10.14 6.05
C ASP A 111 4.51 10.07 7.41
N GLY A 112 3.88 10.70 8.40
CA GLY A 112 4.36 10.78 9.77
C GLY A 112 4.38 12.21 10.29
N PRO A 113 4.52 12.43 11.61
CA PRO A 113 4.61 13.77 12.18
C PRO A 113 5.79 14.52 11.57
N ALA A 114 5.56 15.67 10.94
CA ALA A 114 6.63 16.42 10.31
C ALA A 114 6.38 17.93 10.39
N SER A 115 7.38 18.66 10.89
CA SER A 115 7.57 20.07 10.59
C SER A 115 8.89 20.22 9.88
N ILE A 116 8.84 20.64 8.61
CA ILE A 116 10.01 20.71 7.76
C ILE A 116 10.24 22.14 7.35
N SER A 117 11.45 22.64 7.62
CA SER A 117 11.97 23.86 7.02
C SER A 117 12.86 23.48 5.86
N PHE A 118 12.73 24.19 4.74
CA PHE A 118 13.43 23.86 3.50
C PHE A 118 13.95 25.11 2.78
N THR A 119 15.03 24.96 2.02
CA THR A 119 15.59 26.04 1.20
C THR A 119 16.40 25.49 0.03
N ASP A 120 16.41 26.21 -1.09
CA ASP A 120 17.30 25.99 -2.23
C ASP A 120 18.35 27.12 -2.38
N GLY A 121 18.45 27.99 -1.37
CA GLY A 121 19.30 29.18 -1.37
C GLY A 121 18.64 30.44 -1.98
N LYS A 122 17.51 30.30 -2.68
CA LYS A 122 16.73 31.42 -3.24
C LYS A 122 15.40 31.60 -2.51
N LEU A 123 14.74 30.50 -2.20
CA LEU A 123 13.54 30.47 -1.38
C LEU A 123 13.83 29.82 -0.04
N ILE A 124 13.13 30.27 0.99
CA ILE A 124 13.08 29.62 2.30
C ILE A 124 11.62 29.37 2.65
N GLY A 125 11.31 28.16 3.07
CA GLY A 125 9.95 27.81 3.40
C GLY A 125 9.84 26.81 4.52
N ALA A 126 8.60 26.56 4.91
CA ALA A 126 8.26 25.49 5.81
C ALA A 126 6.91 24.88 5.46
N THR A 127 6.78 23.59 5.75
CA THR A 127 5.53 22.84 5.63
C THR A 127 5.31 21.95 6.85
N LEU A 128 4.07 21.56 7.04
CA LEU A 128 3.68 20.55 8.02
C LEU A 128 3.22 19.28 7.30
N ASP A 129 3.26 18.16 8.02
CA ASP A 129 2.56 16.96 7.61
C ASP A 129 1.05 17.21 7.46
N ARG A 130 0.39 16.27 6.80
CA ARG A 130 -1.04 16.36 6.47
C ARG A 130 -1.97 16.47 7.68
N ASN A 131 -1.51 15.99 8.83
CA ASN A 131 -2.26 16.00 10.10
C ASN A 131 -1.84 17.19 11.00
N GLY A 132 -0.71 17.85 10.68
CA GLY A 132 -0.14 18.94 11.47
C GLY A 132 0.23 18.51 12.89
N LEU A 133 0.90 17.37 13.01
CA LEU A 133 1.23 16.74 14.29
C LEU A 133 2.39 17.44 15.03
N ARG A 134 3.09 18.37 14.35
CA ARG A 134 4.20 19.13 14.91
C ARG A 134 3.90 20.63 14.95
N PRO A 135 4.30 21.33 16.03
CA PRO A 135 4.08 22.76 16.13
C PRO A 135 5.09 23.52 15.25
N SER A 136 4.59 24.52 14.52
CA SER A 136 5.43 25.53 13.85
C SER A 136 4.75 26.89 13.91
N ARG A 137 5.47 27.87 14.47
CA ARG A 137 5.00 29.23 14.74
C ARG A 137 5.91 30.23 14.05
N TYR A 138 5.31 31.29 13.51
CA TYR A 138 6.08 32.36 12.89
C TYR A 138 5.65 33.73 13.41
N CYS A 139 6.57 34.68 13.41
CA CYS A 139 6.26 36.09 13.48
C CYS A 139 6.96 36.86 12.36
N VAL A 140 6.24 37.85 11.85
CA VAL A 140 6.74 38.82 10.88
C VAL A 140 6.90 40.14 11.61
N THR A 141 8.05 40.77 11.48
CA THR A 141 8.33 42.05 12.11
C THR A 141 8.13 43.22 11.14
N THR A 142 8.09 44.44 11.66
CA THR A 142 7.98 45.68 10.90
C THR A 142 9.29 46.09 10.21
N ASP A 143 10.41 45.47 10.58
CA ASP A 143 11.72 45.59 9.92
C ASP A 143 12.02 44.40 8.98
N ASP A 144 10.96 43.83 8.41
CA ASP A 144 10.99 42.80 7.37
C ASP A 144 11.77 41.51 7.72
N ARG A 145 11.81 41.16 9.01
CA ARG A 145 12.32 39.85 9.46
C ARG A 145 11.17 38.86 9.59
N VAL A 146 11.43 37.64 9.15
CA VAL A 146 10.57 36.49 9.38
C VAL A 146 11.28 35.53 10.31
N ILE A 147 10.68 35.25 11.45
CA ILE A 147 11.23 34.34 12.46
C ILE A 147 10.26 33.18 12.60
N MET A 148 10.74 31.97 12.36
CA MET A 148 9.98 30.74 12.51
C MET A 148 10.68 29.78 13.46
N ALA A 149 9.92 29.16 14.35
CA ALA A 149 10.41 28.17 15.29
C ALA A 149 9.29 27.21 15.70
N SER A 150 9.66 26.07 16.27
CA SER A 150 8.69 25.12 16.84
C SER A 150 7.88 25.71 17.99
N GLU A 151 8.47 26.66 18.72
CA GLU A 151 7.84 27.34 19.86
C GLU A 151 7.89 28.86 19.72
N THR A 152 6.82 29.52 20.14
CA THR A 152 6.80 30.98 20.27
C THR A 152 7.73 31.40 21.41
N GLY A 153 8.68 32.29 21.15
CA GLY A 153 9.62 32.79 22.17
C GLY A 153 11.00 32.15 22.13
N ALA A 154 11.30 31.34 21.10
CA ALA A 154 12.65 30.82 20.87
C ALA A 154 13.71 31.94 20.72
N LEU A 155 13.31 33.12 20.24
CA LEU A 155 14.12 34.32 20.18
C LEU A 155 13.41 35.50 20.86
N PRO A 156 14.14 36.37 21.59
CA PRO A 156 13.57 37.59 22.14
C PRO A 156 13.30 38.59 21.01
N VAL A 157 12.04 38.98 20.84
CA VAL A 157 11.60 39.98 19.86
C VAL A 157 10.76 41.03 20.59
N ASP A 158 11.10 42.31 20.42
CA ASP A 158 10.33 43.42 20.99
C ASP A 158 8.88 43.37 20.44
N PRO A 159 7.85 43.27 21.31
CA PRO A 159 6.45 43.29 20.88
C PRO A 159 6.07 44.46 19.98
N ALA A 160 6.73 45.62 20.11
CA ALA A 160 6.46 46.80 19.28
C ALA A 160 6.88 46.60 17.81
N LEU A 161 7.82 45.69 17.54
CA LEU A 161 8.27 45.36 16.18
C LEU A 161 7.40 44.30 15.51
N ILE A 162 6.42 43.71 16.20
CA ILE A 162 5.67 42.58 15.66
C ILE A 162 4.52 43.07 14.79
N LYS A 163 4.60 42.76 13.49
CA LYS A 163 3.56 43.04 12.49
C LYS A 163 2.49 41.95 12.47
N GLU A 164 2.92 40.68 12.50
CA GLU A 164 2.03 39.53 12.45
C GLU A 164 2.57 38.37 13.29
N LYS A 165 1.68 37.60 13.92
CA LYS A 165 1.99 36.28 14.49
C LYS A 165 1.05 35.24 13.91
N GLY A 166 1.60 34.10 13.52
CA GLY A 166 0.81 33.01 12.96
C GLY A 166 1.35 31.64 13.36
N ARG A 167 0.69 30.62 12.81
CA ARG A 167 1.10 29.23 12.90
C ARG A 167 0.90 28.57 11.55
N LEU A 168 1.74 27.60 11.22
CA LEU A 168 1.46 26.73 10.08
C LEU A 168 0.23 25.88 10.41
N GLN A 169 -0.57 25.63 9.37
CA GLN A 169 -1.76 24.78 9.43
C GLN A 169 -1.48 23.50 8.64
N PRO A 170 -2.12 22.37 9.00
CA PRO A 170 -1.98 21.12 8.26
C PRO A 170 -2.18 21.37 6.76
N GLY A 171 -1.25 20.85 5.96
CA GLY A 171 -1.33 20.97 4.51
C GLY A 171 -1.02 22.34 3.91
N LYS A 172 -0.73 23.38 4.70
CA LYS A 172 -0.31 24.71 4.18
C LYS A 172 1.21 24.88 4.21
N MET A 173 1.72 25.55 3.19
CA MET A 173 3.12 25.97 3.11
C MET A 173 3.26 27.46 3.40
N PHE A 174 4.35 27.80 4.08
CA PHE A 174 4.78 29.18 4.27
C PHE A 174 6.10 29.36 3.51
N VAL A 175 6.14 30.24 2.52
CA VAL A 175 7.31 30.42 1.65
C VAL A 175 7.66 31.90 1.55
N VAL A 176 8.95 32.20 1.72
CA VAL A 176 9.55 33.52 1.50
C VAL A 176 10.47 33.41 0.31
N ASP A 177 10.22 34.24 -0.69
CA ASP A 177 11.08 34.37 -1.86
C ASP A 177 12.06 35.52 -1.62
N MET A 178 13.36 35.19 -1.59
CA MET A 178 14.41 36.17 -1.32
C MET A 178 14.77 36.98 -2.57
N GLU A 179 14.43 36.51 -3.77
CA GLU A 179 14.65 37.23 -5.03
C GLU A 179 13.54 38.28 -5.24
N GLU A 180 12.28 37.92 -4.95
CA GLU A 180 11.14 38.86 -5.00
C GLU A 180 11.01 39.73 -3.74
N GLY A 181 11.65 39.32 -2.63
CA GLY A 181 11.62 40.05 -1.36
C GLY A 181 10.26 40.05 -0.67
N ARG A 182 9.46 38.99 -0.84
CA ARG A 182 8.11 38.90 -0.26
C ARG A 182 7.76 37.49 0.22
N ILE A 183 6.75 37.44 1.08
CA ILE A 183 6.09 36.19 1.49
C ILE A 183 5.07 35.82 0.42
N ILE A 184 5.19 34.62 -0.14
CA ILE A 184 4.23 34.08 -1.11
C ILE A 184 3.12 33.36 -0.34
N SER A 185 1.87 33.70 -0.65
CA SER A 185 0.73 33.03 -0.01
C SER A 185 0.57 31.58 -0.48
N ASP A 186 0.07 30.71 0.39
CA ASP A 186 -0.16 29.28 0.08
C ASP A 186 -1.04 29.10 -1.17
N ASP A 187 -2.11 29.90 -1.28
CA ASP A 187 -3.05 29.83 -2.41
C ASP A 187 -2.39 30.24 -3.73
N GLU A 188 -1.59 31.32 -3.72
CA GLU A 188 -0.84 31.78 -4.90
C GLU A 188 0.19 30.75 -5.34
N LEU A 189 0.97 30.24 -4.38
CA LEU A 189 2.03 29.25 -4.62
C LEU A 189 1.45 27.98 -5.25
N LYS A 190 0.42 27.40 -4.61
CA LYS A 190 -0.19 26.15 -5.09
C LYS A 190 -0.95 26.35 -6.38
N ARG A 191 -1.65 27.47 -6.57
CA ARG A 191 -2.33 27.74 -7.85
C ARG A 191 -1.33 27.82 -8.99
N THR A 192 -0.16 28.38 -8.76
CA THR A 192 0.91 28.46 -9.75
C THR A 192 1.43 27.06 -10.10
N ILE A 193 1.76 26.25 -9.10
CA ILE A 193 2.29 24.89 -9.27
C ILE A 193 1.25 23.96 -9.92
N CYS A 194 0.04 23.91 -9.38
CA CYS A 194 -1.03 23.04 -9.87
C CYS A 194 -1.48 23.40 -11.30
N SER A 195 -1.24 24.63 -11.75
CA SER A 195 -1.57 25.08 -13.11
C SER A 195 -0.42 24.97 -14.11
N GLN A 196 0.76 24.46 -13.73
CA GLN A 196 1.91 24.35 -14.63
C GLN A 196 1.66 23.39 -15.80
N LYS A 197 0.85 22.35 -15.56
CA LYS A 197 0.49 21.32 -16.53
C LYS A 197 -1.02 21.05 -16.47
N PRO A 198 -1.63 20.53 -17.54
CA PRO A 198 -3.05 20.21 -17.56
C PRO A 198 -3.34 18.85 -16.90
N TYR A 199 -3.00 18.70 -15.61
CA TYR A 199 -3.14 17.42 -14.88
C TYR A 199 -4.57 16.87 -14.93
N GLY A 200 -5.58 17.73 -14.87
CA GLY A 200 -6.99 17.34 -14.99
C GLY A 200 -7.32 16.72 -16.34
N ASP A 201 -6.79 17.28 -17.43
CA ASP A 201 -6.99 16.73 -18.78
C ASP A 201 -6.29 15.40 -18.95
N TRP A 202 -5.08 15.25 -18.38
CA TRP A 202 -4.35 13.99 -18.37
C TRP A 202 -5.13 12.90 -17.63
N LEU A 203 -5.59 13.21 -16.42
CA LEU A 203 -6.41 12.28 -15.64
C LEU A 203 -7.71 11.92 -16.35
N ASN A 204 -8.40 12.87 -16.99
CA ASN A 204 -9.64 12.58 -17.70
C ASN A 204 -9.43 11.72 -18.95
N LYS A 205 -8.26 11.84 -19.60
CA LYS A 205 -7.97 11.15 -20.85
C LYS A 205 -7.32 9.77 -20.65
N TYR A 206 -6.44 9.64 -19.66
CA TYR A 206 -5.56 8.48 -19.51
C TYR A 206 -5.87 7.63 -18.28
N LYS A 207 -6.45 8.18 -17.21
CA LYS A 207 -6.81 7.36 -16.03
C LYS A 207 -7.89 6.36 -16.39
N ILE A 208 -7.69 5.10 -16.02
CA ILE A 208 -8.67 4.05 -16.27
C ILE A 208 -9.59 3.98 -15.06
N ARG A 209 -10.88 4.27 -15.26
CA ARG A 209 -11.90 4.11 -14.22
C ARG A 209 -12.56 2.76 -14.37
N LEU A 210 -12.60 2.00 -13.27
CA LEU A 210 -13.20 0.66 -13.24
C LEU A 210 -14.66 0.66 -13.72
N GLU A 211 -15.40 1.74 -13.46
CA GLU A 211 -16.81 1.91 -13.85
C GLU A 211 -16.99 2.10 -15.36
N GLU A 212 -15.96 2.61 -16.04
CA GLU A 212 -15.95 2.91 -17.48
C GLU A 212 -15.42 1.73 -18.31
N LEU A 213 -14.85 0.71 -17.66
CA LEU A 213 -14.39 -0.50 -18.34
C LEU A 213 -15.56 -1.30 -18.91
N PRO A 214 -15.38 -1.91 -20.09
CA PRO A 214 -16.40 -2.73 -20.72
C PRO A 214 -16.78 -3.92 -19.83
N GLU A 215 -17.93 -4.51 -20.15
CA GLU A 215 -18.37 -5.75 -19.50
C GLU A 215 -17.32 -6.87 -19.68
N PRO A 216 -17.11 -7.70 -18.65
CA PRO A 216 -16.13 -8.78 -18.71
C PRO A 216 -16.47 -9.75 -19.83
N ARG A 217 -15.45 -10.18 -20.59
CA ARG A 217 -15.64 -11.11 -21.72
C ARG A 217 -16.09 -12.49 -21.25
N VAL A 218 -15.58 -12.91 -20.10
CA VAL A 218 -15.85 -14.20 -19.47
C VAL A 218 -16.06 -13.96 -17.99
N MET A 219 -17.02 -14.68 -17.42
CA MET A 219 -17.27 -14.70 -15.98
C MET A 219 -17.14 -16.13 -15.48
N PHE A 220 -16.49 -16.30 -14.32
CA PHE A 220 -16.55 -17.58 -13.63
C PHE A 220 -17.98 -17.87 -13.21
N THR A 221 -18.42 -19.10 -13.47
CA THR A 221 -19.69 -19.58 -12.93
C THR A 221 -19.63 -19.57 -11.42
N HIS A 222 -20.79 -19.34 -10.83
CA HIS A 222 -20.97 -19.49 -9.41
C HIS A 222 -20.65 -20.92 -8.96
N LEU A 223 -19.95 -21.05 -7.83
CA LEU A 223 -19.71 -22.34 -7.19
C LEU A 223 -21.01 -22.83 -6.54
N GLU A 224 -21.26 -24.13 -6.64
CA GLU A 224 -22.36 -24.77 -5.92
C GLU A 224 -21.98 -25.00 -4.45
N SER A 225 -22.98 -25.25 -3.59
CA SER A 225 -22.77 -25.34 -2.13
C SER A 225 -21.78 -26.44 -1.73
N ASP A 226 -21.82 -27.59 -2.40
CA ASP A 226 -20.89 -28.70 -2.19
C ASP A 226 -19.44 -28.35 -2.57
N GLN A 227 -19.26 -27.58 -3.65
CA GLN A 227 -17.98 -27.07 -4.08
C GLN A 227 -17.43 -26.01 -3.12
N ILE A 228 -18.30 -25.10 -2.64
CA ILE A 228 -17.92 -24.09 -1.65
C ILE A 228 -17.42 -24.76 -0.39
N PHE A 229 -18.16 -25.75 0.13
CA PHE A 229 -17.75 -26.51 1.31
C PHE A 229 -16.43 -27.26 1.10
N LYS A 230 -16.24 -27.87 -0.07
CA LYS A 230 -14.99 -28.54 -0.41
C LYS A 230 -13.80 -27.57 -0.42
N TYR A 231 -13.94 -26.40 -1.05
CA TYR A 231 -12.85 -25.43 -1.14
C TYR A 231 -12.62 -24.70 0.18
N GLN A 232 -13.65 -24.46 1.00
CA GLN A 232 -13.51 -23.98 2.37
C GLN A 232 -12.54 -24.86 3.17
N LYS A 233 -12.71 -26.20 3.07
CA LYS A 233 -11.77 -27.15 3.68
C LYS A 233 -10.35 -27.02 3.13
N ALA A 234 -10.20 -26.89 1.81
CA ALA A 234 -8.89 -26.81 1.17
C ALA A 234 -8.12 -25.56 1.59
N PHE A 235 -8.82 -24.44 1.81
CA PHE A 235 -8.25 -23.17 2.25
C PHE A 235 -8.14 -23.03 3.78
N GLY A 236 -8.81 -23.91 4.53
CA GLY A 236 -8.73 -23.97 5.99
C GLY A 236 -9.74 -23.10 6.74
N TYR A 237 -10.92 -22.87 6.16
CA TYR A 237 -12.03 -22.24 6.88
C TYR A 237 -12.54 -23.18 7.98
N SER A 238 -12.70 -22.65 9.18
CA SER A 238 -13.41 -23.28 10.30
C SER A 238 -14.85 -22.80 10.40
N THR A 239 -15.66 -23.47 11.22
CA THR A 239 -17.02 -22.99 11.52
C THR A 239 -17.00 -21.67 12.29
N GLU A 240 -16.01 -21.48 13.16
CA GLU A 240 -15.83 -20.23 13.92
C GLU A 240 -15.53 -19.05 12.96
N ASP A 241 -14.70 -19.27 11.93
CA ASP A 241 -14.46 -18.24 10.90
C ASP A 241 -15.75 -17.82 10.19
N LEU A 242 -16.66 -18.77 9.94
CA LEU A 242 -17.93 -18.47 9.29
C LEU A 242 -18.88 -17.70 10.21
N ASP A 243 -19.06 -18.22 11.43
CA ASP A 243 -20.12 -17.77 12.33
C ASP A 243 -19.71 -16.55 13.16
N GLU A 244 -18.44 -16.44 13.56
CA GLU A 244 -17.93 -15.37 14.43
C GLU A 244 -17.22 -14.24 13.68
N ILE A 245 -16.76 -14.49 12.44
CA ILE A 245 -16.04 -13.48 11.64
C ILE A 245 -16.85 -13.04 10.42
N ILE A 246 -17.11 -13.95 9.48
CA ILE A 246 -17.71 -13.60 8.19
C ILE A 246 -19.17 -13.17 8.37
N ALA A 247 -19.96 -13.88 9.18
CA ALA A 247 -21.36 -13.55 9.41
C ALA A 247 -21.55 -12.16 10.03
N PRO A 248 -20.87 -11.78 11.14
CA PRO A 248 -20.99 -10.42 11.70
C PRO A 248 -20.55 -9.33 10.72
N MET A 249 -19.45 -9.55 9.98
CA MET A 249 -18.99 -8.59 8.97
C MET A 249 -20.01 -8.40 7.84
N ALA A 250 -20.66 -9.47 7.40
CA ALA A 250 -21.70 -9.39 6.37
C ALA A 250 -23.01 -8.77 6.88
N LEU A 251 -23.41 -9.05 8.11
CA LEU A 251 -24.67 -8.55 8.69
C LEU A 251 -24.56 -7.08 9.14
N GLU A 252 -23.52 -6.75 9.90
CA GLU A 252 -23.37 -5.44 10.56
C GLU A 252 -22.48 -4.46 9.80
N GLY A 253 -21.68 -4.95 8.86
CA GLY A 253 -20.70 -4.14 8.14
C GLY A 253 -19.58 -3.62 9.03
N LYS A 254 -19.25 -4.34 10.11
CA LYS A 254 -18.19 -4.05 11.06
C LYS A 254 -17.43 -5.34 11.42
N GLU A 255 -16.15 -5.21 11.75
CA GLU A 255 -15.39 -6.33 12.31
C GLU A 255 -16.00 -6.77 13.66
N PRO A 256 -16.08 -8.09 13.94
CA PRO A 256 -16.58 -8.58 15.22
C PRO A 256 -15.76 -8.06 16.39
N VAL A 257 -16.41 -7.87 17.54
CA VAL A 257 -15.76 -7.46 18.79
C VAL A 257 -15.77 -8.63 19.75
N GLY A 258 -14.59 -9.07 20.16
CA GLY A 258 -14.38 -10.06 21.22
C GLY A 258 -13.90 -9.43 22.54
N SER A 259 -13.68 -10.27 23.54
CA SER A 259 -13.06 -9.88 24.82
C SER A 259 -12.11 -10.98 25.32
N MET A 260 -11.42 -10.73 26.43
CA MET A 260 -10.34 -11.57 26.98
C MET A 260 -9.04 -11.57 26.14
N GLY A 261 -7.98 -12.15 26.71
CA GLY A 261 -6.71 -12.33 26.02
C GLY A 261 -6.73 -13.56 25.11
N THR A 262 -5.82 -13.60 24.15
CA THR A 262 -5.57 -14.77 23.30
C THR A 262 -4.86 -15.86 24.10
N ASP A 263 -5.59 -16.93 24.47
CA ASP A 263 -5.08 -18.07 25.24
C ASP A 263 -4.73 -19.29 24.35
N VAL A 264 -4.63 -19.09 23.04
CA VAL A 264 -4.16 -20.11 22.10
C VAL A 264 -2.63 -20.05 21.97
N PRO A 265 -1.95 -21.19 21.72
CA PRO A 265 -0.51 -21.19 21.49
C PRO A 265 -0.11 -20.30 20.31
N LEU A 266 1.14 -19.84 20.30
CA LEU A 266 1.70 -19.20 19.10
C LEU A 266 1.60 -20.17 17.92
N ALA A 267 1.42 -19.64 16.70
CA ALA A 267 1.18 -20.46 15.51
C ALA A 267 2.22 -21.59 15.33
N VAL A 268 3.50 -21.27 15.54
CA VAL A 268 4.63 -22.22 15.49
C VAL A 268 4.60 -23.32 16.55
N LEU A 269 3.82 -23.16 17.61
CA LEU A 269 3.65 -24.11 18.72
C LEU A 269 2.28 -24.82 18.67
N SER A 270 1.45 -24.54 17.66
CA SER A 270 0.14 -25.17 17.52
C SER A 270 0.28 -26.60 16.98
N ASP A 271 -0.57 -27.50 17.48
CA ASP A 271 -0.71 -28.85 16.95
C ASP A 271 -1.60 -28.89 15.68
N GLU A 272 -2.32 -27.81 15.39
CA GLU A 272 -3.24 -27.67 14.25
C GLU A 272 -2.64 -26.82 13.12
N PRO A 273 -2.91 -27.13 11.83
CA PRO A 273 -2.31 -26.43 10.70
C PRO A 273 -2.77 -24.98 10.62
N GLN A 274 -1.85 -24.04 10.83
CA GLN A 274 -2.18 -22.62 10.97
C GLN A 274 -2.33 -21.92 9.61
N HIS A 275 -3.02 -20.78 9.60
CA HIS A 275 -2.99 -19.87 8.45
C HIS A 275 -1.64 -19.13 8.42
N LEU A 276 -1.05 -18.93 7.23
CA LEU A 276 0.32 -18.35 7.14
C LEU A 276 0.40 -16.95 7.75
N THR A 277 -0.67 -16.16 7.70
CA THR A 277 -0.71 -14.82 8.31
C THR A 277 -0.62 -14.88 9.84
N SER A 278 -0.98 -15.99 10.48
CA SER A 278 -0.91 -16.13 11.95
C SER A 278 0.51 -15.97 12.50
N TYR A 279 1.52 -16.20 11.67
CA TYR A 279 2.95 -15.99 11.97
C TYR A 279 3.37 -14.50 11.91
N PHE A 280 2.53 -13.61 11.41
CA PHE A 280 2.81 -12.18 11.21
C PHE A 280 2.07 -11.37 12.26
N LYS A 281 2.80 -10.62 13.08
CA LYS A 281 2.24 -9.76 14.12
C LYS A 281 2.31 -8.31 13.68
N GLN A 282 1.17 -7.61 13.70
CA GLN A 282 1.09 -6.20 13.33
C GLN A 282 1.98 -5.38 14.25
N LEU A 283 2.87 -4.58 13.67
CA LEU A 283 3.57 -3.55 14.42
C LEU A 283 2.62 -2.39 14.72
N PHE A 284 2.89 -1.66 15.80
CA PHE A 284 2.14 -0.48 16.17
C PHE A 284 3.09 0.55 16.79
N ALA A 285 2.75 1.83 16.62
CA ALA A 285 3.57 2.93 17.10
C ALA A 285 3.46 3.06 18.62
N GLN A 286 4.59 3.31 19.28
CA GLN A 286 4.66 3.60 20.71
C GLN A 286 5.66 4.73 20.93
N VAL A 287 5.20 5.83 21.53
CA VAL A 287 6.01 7.01 21.93
C VAL A 287 6.57 7.85 20.77
N THR A 288 7.26 7.21 19.81
CA THR A 288 7.97 7.83 18.68
C THR A 288 7.06 8.69 17.80
N ASN A 289 5.93 8.12 17.41
CA ASN A 289 4.88 8.76 16.64
C ASN A 289 3.49 8.37 17.18
N PRO A 290 2.49 9.25 17.11
CA PRO A 290 1.14 8.93 17.59
C PRO A 290 0.38 8.08 16.57
N PRO A 291 -0.50 7.16 17.02
CA PRO A 291 -1.51 6.55 16.15
C PRO A 291 -2.58 7.59 15.78
N ILE A 292 -3.31 7.31 14.70
CA ILE A 292 -4.43 8.14 14.20
C ILE A 292 -5.76 7.52 14.66
N ASP A 293 -6.79 8.36 14.85
CA ASP A 293 -8.16 7.88 15.08
C ASP A 293 -8.86 7.59 13.74
N PRO A 294 -9.07 6.31 13.36
CA PRO A 294 -9.60 5.96 12.04
C PRO A 294 -11.09 6.30 11.87
N ILE A 295 -11.77 6.73 12.95
CA ILE A 295 -13.18 7.10 12.95
C ILE A 295 -13.31 8.63 12.93
N ARG A 296 -12.67 9.33 13.87
CA ARG A 296 -12.78 10.79 14.03
C ARG A 296 -11.94 11.56 13.03
N GLU A 297 -10.80 11.01 12.63
CA GLU A 297 -9.85 11.62 11.71
C GLU A 297 -9.90 10.93 10.32
N ARG A 298 -11.01 10.25 9.99
CA ARG A 298 -11.18 9.52 8.72
C ARG A 298 -10.88 10.38 7.49
N LEU A 299 -11.16 11.68 7.53
CA LEU A 299 -10.95 12.62 6.41
C LEU A 299 -9.49 12.73 5.95
N VAL A 300 -8.53 12.42 6.82
CA VAL A 300 -7.12 12.39 6.42
C VAL A 300 -6.69 11.05 5.86
N MET A 301 -7.50 9.99 6.03
CA MET A 301 -7.15 8.64 5.61
C MET A 301 -7.69 8.29 4.23
N SER A 302 -7.00 7.42 3.51
CA SER A 302 -7.41 6.97 2.18
C SER A 302 -7.08 5.50 1.93
N LEU A 303 -8.02 4.80 1.30
CA LEU A 303 -7.82 3.45 0.75
C LEU A 303 -7.67 3.45 -0.77
N ALA A 304 -7.61 4.63 -1.40
CA ALA A 304 -7.44 4.73 -2.84
C ALA A 304 -6.10 4.09 -3.25
N THR A 305 -6.12 3.40 -4.39
CA THR A 305 -4.95 2.72 -4.93
C THR A 305 -4.99 2.71 -6.45
N PHE A 306 -3.83 2.54 -7.06
CA PHE A 306 -3.64 2.59 -8.50
C PHE A 306 -2.98 1.28 -8.94
N VAL A 307 -3.69 0.52 -9.78
CA VAL A 307 -3.17 -0.75 -10.32
C VAL A 307 -2.57 -0.49 -11.69
N GLY A 308 -1.27 -0.76 -11.83
CA GLY A 308 -0.57 -0.62 -13.10
C GLY A 308 0.91 -0.28 -12.91
N ASN A 309 1.47 0.33 -13.95
CA ASN A 309 2.83 0.86 -13.97
C ASN A 309 2.90 2.19 -13.19
N ASN A 310 3.92 2.37 -12.36
CA ASN A 310 4.18 3.59 -11.59
C ASN A 310 4.93 4.68 -12.39
N GLY A 311 5.29 4.40 -13.65
CA GLY A 311 5.94 5.35 -14.56
C GLY A 311 7.34 5.76 -14.13
N ASN A 312 7.85 6.85 -14.72
CA ASN A 312 9.14 7.44 -14.38
C ASN A 312 8.94 8.62 -13.43
N LEU A 313 9.37 8.48 -12.16
CA LEU A 313 9.20 9.52 -11.15
C LEU A 313 9.90 10.85 -11.50
N LEU A 314 10.97 10.83 -12.29
CA LEU A 314 11.80 12.00 -12.57
C LEU A 314 11.23 12.91 -13.67
N GLU A 315 10.16 12.50 -14.36
CA GLU A 315 9.53 13.26 -15.43
C GLU A 315 8.01 13.30 -15.26
N GLU A 316 7.37 14.36 -15.76
CA GLU A 316 5.92 14.50 -15.75
C GLU A 316 5.33 14.11 -17.10
N ASP A 317 5.12 12.80 -17.30
CA ASP A 317 4.47 12.26 -18.49
C ASP A 317 2.95 12.09 -18.27
N PRO A 318 2.07 12.56 -19.19
CA PRO A 318 0.65 12.24 -19.20
C PRO A 318 0.31 10.76 -19.00
N LEU A 319 1.15 9.83 -19.49
CA LEU A 319 0.91 8.39 -19.36
C LEU A 319 1.22 7.84 -17.97
N SER A 320 1.86 8.61 -17.08
CA SER A 320 2.15 8.18 -15.71
C SER A 320 0.88 7.89 -14.90
N CYS A 321 -0.24 8.54 -15.25
CA CYS A 321 -1.54 8.27 -14.63
C CYS A 321 -2.37 7.20 -15.37
N HIS A 322 -1.78 6.49 -16.35
CA HIS A 322 -2.45 5.41 -17.09
C HIS A 322 -2.52 4.12 -16.26
N THR A 323 -3.26 4.19 -15.18
CA THR A 323 -3.47 3.12 -14.20
C THR A 323 -4.95 2.92 -13.93
N VAL A 324 -5.33 1.74 -13.43
CA VAL A 324 -6.69 1.48 -12.95
C VAL A 324 -6.82 2.06 -11.55
N ALA A 325 -7.57 3.16 -11.42
CA ALA A 325 -7.84 3.79 -10.15
C ALA A 325 -8.96 3.04 -9.40
N LEU A 326 -8.66 2.64 -8.17
CA LEU A 326 -9.58 1.95 -7.27
C LEU A 326 -9.81 2.79 -6.01
N LYS A 327 -11.05 2.83 -5.54
CA LYS A 327 -11.42 3.54 -4.30
C LYS A 327 -10.98 2.79 -3.03
N HIS A 328 -10.78 1.48 -3.13
CA HIS A 328 -10.37 0.59 -2.06
C HIS A 328 -9.76 -0.68 -2.64
N PRO A 329 -8.96 -1.45 -1.88
CA PRO A 329 -8.24 -2.60 -2.42
C PRO A 329 -9.12 -3.84 -2.61
N VAL A 330 -10.30 -3.91 -1.98
CA VAL A 330 -11.16 -5.10 -2.03
C VAL A 330 -11.99 -5.10 -3.31
N LEU A 331 -11.83 -6.13 -4.15
CA LEU A 331 -12.56 -6.28 -5.41
C LEU A 331 -13.68 -7.33 -5.28
N SER A 332 -14.83 -7.04 -5.87
CA SER A 332 -15.83 -8.06 -6.18
C SER A 332 -15.37 -8.96 -7.33
N ASN A 333 -16.00 -10.13 -7.46
CA ASN A 333 -15.67 -11.06 -8.56
C ASN A 333 -15.91 -10.41 -9.93
N TYR A 334 -16.95 -9.58 -10.04
CA TYR A 334 -17.28 -8.89 -11.28
C TYR A 334 -16.25 -7.81 -11.64
N GLU A 335 -15.82 -7.01 -10.66
CA GLU A 335 -14.76 -6.02 -10.84
C GLU A 335 -13.43 -6.66 -11.22
N LEU A 336 -13.07 -7.80 -10.59
CA LEU A 336 -11.88 -8.54 -10.97
C LEU A 336 -11.94 -9.00 -12.43
N GLU A 337 -13.07 -9.52 -12.90
CA GLU A 337 -13.19 -9.99 -14.29
C GLU A 337 -13.16 -8.84 -15.30
N LYS A 338 -13.60 -7.62 -14.92
CA LYS A 338 -13.38 -6.41 -15.73
C LYS A 338 -11.89 -6.13 -15.88
N ILE A 339 -11.14 -6.17 -14.78
CA ILE A 339 -9.67 -5.99 -14.80
C ILE A 339 -9.00 -7.11 -15.60
N ARG A 340 -9.43 -8.37 -15.43
CA ARG A 340 -8.88 -9.51 -16.17
C ARG A 340 -9.10 -9.40 -17.68
N SER A 341 -10.22 -8.80 -18.08
CA SER A 341 -10.59 -8.61 -19.49
C SER A 341 -10.05 -7.32 -20.10
N ILE A 342 -9.25 -6.53 -19.37
CA ILE A 342 -8.76 -5.24 -19.83
C ILE A 342 -7.83 -5.41 -21.04
N ASP A 343 -8.10 -4.61 -22.07
CA ASP A 343 -7.40 -4.64 -23.34
C ASP A 343 -7.58 -3.29 -24.04
N THR A 344 -6.79 -2.29 -23.61
CA THR A 344 -6.82 -0.93 -24.19
C THR A 344 -5.76 -0.75 -25.29
N GLY A 345 -5.03 -1.82 -25.64
CA GLY A 345 -3.89 -1.82 -26.57
C GLY A 345 -2.55 -1.40 -25.94
N VAL A 346 -2.58 -0.68 -24.81
CA VAL A 346 -1.41 -0.27 -24.03
C VAL A 346 -1.56 -0.56 -22.53
N PHE A 347 -2.62 -1.29 -22.17
CA PHE A 347 -2.87 -1.74 -20.80
C PHE A 347 -3.58 -3.09 -20.84
N GLN A 348 -2.90 -4.13 -20.35
CA GLN A 348 -3.35 -5.51 -20.40
C GLN A 348 -3.07 -6.24 -19.08
N ALA A 349 -3.93 -7.21 -18.76
CA ALA A 349 -3.79 -8.05 -17.58
C ALA A 349 -3.35 -9.48 -17.93
N LYS A 350 -2.48 -10.06 -17.12
CA LYS A 350 -2.08 -11.46 -17.19
C LYS A 350 -2.45 -12.21 -15.93
N THR A 351 -3.11 -13.35 -16.08
CA THR A 351 -3.41 -14.25 -14.96
C THR A 351 -2.31 -15.29 -14.77
N LEU A 352 -1.80 -15.42 -13.54
CA LEU A 352 -0.78 -16.36 -13.12
C LEU A 352 -1.33 -17.28 -12.03
N GLN A 353 -1.09 -18.58 -12.18
CA GLN A 353 -1.69 -19.60 -11.33
C GLN A 353 -0.81 -19.94 -10.12
N MET A 354 -1.37 -19.87 -8.91
CA MET A 354 -0.65 -20.14 -7.65
C MET A 354 -0.95 -21.52 -7.06
N TYR A 355 -0.47 -22.56 -7.74
CA TYR A 355 -0.55 -23.94 -7.26
C TYR A 355 0.82 -24.63 -7.22
N TYR A 356 0.93 -25.75 -6.53
CA TYR A 356 2.07 -26.67 -6.60
C TYR A 356 1.58 -28.12 -6.50
N ARG A 357 2.43 -29.10 -6.84
CA ARG A 357 2.02 -30.51 -6.77
C ARG A 357 1.79 -30.96 -5.33
N ALA A 358 0.64 -31.58 -5.08
CA ALA A 358 0.24 -32.18 -3.82
C ALA A 358 0.82 -33.61 -3.63
N ASP A 359 2.11 -33.78 -3.90
CA ASP A 359 2.78 -35.09 -3.86
C ASP A 359 3.51 -35.39 -2.53
N GLY A 360 3.55 -34.42 -1.62
CA GLY A 360 4.23 -34.54 -0.32
C GLY A 360 5.75 -34.64 -0.43
N LYS A 361 6.34 -34.37 -1.61
CA LYS A 361 7.79 -34.40 -1.78
C LYS A 361 8.42 -33.09 -1.31
N PRO A 362 9.66 -33.15 -0.75
CA PRO A 362 10.44 -31.96 -0.47
C PRO A 362 10.58 -31.07 -1.71
N ASP A 363 10.69 -29.76 -1.50
CA ASP A 363 10.84 -28.72 -2.53
C ASP A 363 9.65 -28.58 -3.52
N SER A 364 8.54 -29.31 -3.39
CA SER A 364 7.40 -29.17 -4.30
C SER A 364 6.80 -27.76 -4.27
N LEU A 365 6.67 -27.16 -3.08
CA LEU A 365 6.23 -25.77 -2.91
C LEU A 365 7.23 -24.78 -3.53
N LYS A 366 8.53 -24.99 -3.28
CA LYS A 366 9.62 -24.17 -3.85
C LYS A 366 9.57 -24.15 -5.37
N LYS A 367 9.39 -25.31 -6.02
CA LYS A 367 9.24 -25.40 -7.48
C LYS A 367 8.02 -24.64 -7.98
N GLY A 368 6.90 -24.68 -7.24
CA GLY A 368 5.72 -23.88 -7.52
C GLY A 368 6.00 -22.38 -7.49
N LEU A 369 6.71 -21.91 -6.46
CA LEU A 369 7.11 -20.51 -6.30
C LEU A 369 8.10 -20.06 -7.37
N ASP A 370 9.13 -20.86 -7.67
CA ASP A 370 10.13 -20.54 -8.69
C ASP A 370 9.47 -20.46 -10.08
N ARG A 371 8.50 -21.34 -10.38
CA ARG A 371 7.70 -21.26 -11.61
C ARG A 371 6.86 -19.99 -11.66
N LEU A 372 6.18 -19.65 -10.58
CA LEU A 372 5.33 -18.45 -10.49
C LEU A 372 6.18 -17.18 -10.70
N CYS A 373 7.33 -17.09 -10.04
CA CYS A 373 8.26 -15.97 -10.18
C CYS A 373 8.76 -15.82 -11.62
N ARG A 374 9.11 -16.94 -12.28
CA ARG A 374 9.52 -16.92 -13.69
C ARG A 374 8.41 -16.37 -14.59
N TYR A 375 7.18 -16.89 -14.46
CA TYR A 375 6.07 -16.39 -15.29
C TYR A 375 5.70 -14.94 -15.01
N ALA A 376 5.93 -14.46 -13.79
CA ALA A 376 5.76 -13.04 -13.46
C ALA A 376 6.80 -12.16 -14.17
N VAL A 377 8.05 -12.63 -14.28
CA VAL A 377 9.10 -11.94 -15.06
C VAL A 377 8.74 -11.95 -16.54
N ASP A 378 8.43 -13.12 -17.10
CA ASP A 378 8.05 -13.26 -18.52
C ASP A 378 6.87 -12.33 -18.85
N ALA A 379 5.84 -12.27 -18.00
CA ALA A 379 4.69 -11.38 -18.20
C ALA A 379 5.05 -9.88 -18.10
N ALA A 380 5.93 -9.50 -17.17
CA ALA A 380 6.37 -8.11 -17.07
C ALA A 380 7.21 -7.69 -18.29
N GLU A 381 8.06 -8.59 -18.82
CA GLU A 381 8.88 -8.36 -20.01
C GLU A 381 8.04 -8.34 -21.31
N ASP A 382 6.96 -9.12 -21.36
CA ASP A 382 5.97 -9.08 -22.45
C ASP A 382 5.13 -7.79 -22.47
N GLY A 383 5.25 -6.94 -21.43
CA GLY A 383 4.58 -5.64 -21.34
C GLY A 383 3.20 -5.67 -20.68
N PHE A 384 2.87 -6.70 -19.89
CA PHE A 384 1.62 -6.68 -19.10
C PHE A 384 1.75 -5.77 -17.88
N GLU A 385 0.83 -4.83 -17.70
CA GLU A 385 0.83 -3.86 -16.60
C GLU A 385 0.12 -4.38 -15.35
N VAL A 386 -0.69 -5.44 -15.45
CA VAL A 386 -1.38 -6.04 -14.31
C VAL A 386 -1.16 -7.54 -14.26
N LEU A 387 -0.64 -8.04 -13.13
CA LEU A 387 -0.52 -9.46 -12.88
C LEU A 387 -1.56 -9.89 -11.84
N ILE A 388 -2.45 -10.80 -12.24
CA ILE A 388 -3.48 -11.39 -11.38
C ILE A 388 -2.98 -12.75 -10.89
N LEU A 389 -2.64 -12.86 -9.61
CA LEU A 389 -2.27 -14.12 -8.96
C LEU A 389 -3.53 -14.83 -8.47
N THR A 390 -3.77 -16.09 -8.87
CA THR A 390 -5.02 -16.81 -8.56
C THR A 390 -4.84 -18.26 -8.11
N ASP A 391 -5.51 -18.66 -7.01
CA ASP A 391 -5.54 -20.05 -6.49
C ASP A 391 -6.79 -20.83 -6.94
N ARG A 392 -7.56 -20.33 -7.90
CA ARG A 392 -8.73 -21.07 -8.41
C ARG A 392 -8.38 -22.43 -9.04
N SER A 393 -7.16 -22.61 -9.55
CA SER A 393 -6.73 -23.83 -10.27
C SER A 393 -6.27 -24.97 -9.35
N ILE A 394 -6.89 -25.13 -8.17
CA ILE A 394 -6.61 -26.26 -7.28
C ILE A 394 -7.44 -27.48 -7.65
N ASP A 395 -6.84 -28.67 -7.52
CA ASP A 395 -7.47 -29.95 -7.86
C ASP A 395 -6.94 -31.08 -6.96
N SER A 396 -7.22 -32.35 -7.31
CA SER A 396 -6.77 -33.51 -6.54
C SER A 396 -5.25 -33.69 -6.46
N ASP A 397 -4.50 -33.14 -7.42
CA ASP A 397 -3.05 -33.29 -7.56
C ASP A 397 -2.30 -31.97 -7.33
N HIS A 398 -3.01 -30.85 -7.22
CA HIS A 398 -2.46 -29.51 -7.08
C HIS A 398 -3.04 -28.78 -5.86
N ALA A 399 -2.17 -28.47 -4.91
CA ALA A 399 -2.49 -27.70 -3.71
C ALA A 399 -2.24 -26.19 -3.92
N PRO A 400 -2.97 -25.31 -3.23
CA PRO A 400 -2.77 -23.86 -3.33
C PRO A 400 -1.45 -23.47 -2.68
N ILE A 401 -0.70 -22.58 -3.34
CA ILE A 401 0.38 -21.84 -2.66
C ILE A 401 -0.33 -20.81 -1.75
N PRO A 402 0.03 -20.68 -0.46
CA PRO A 402 -0.54 -19.64 0.39
C PRO A 402 -0.44 -18.25 -0.25
N ALA A 403 -1.56 -17.54 -0.38
CA ALA A 403 -1.63 -16.28 -1.13
C ALA A 403 -0.57 -15.25 -0.69
N LEU A 404 -0.33 -15.14 0.62
CA LEU A 404 0.69 -14.24 1.18
C LEU A 404 2.09 -14.60 0.69
N LEU A 405 2.44 -15.90 0.69
CA LEU A 405 3.75 -16.36 0.21
C LEU A 405 3.91 -16.17 -1.29
N ALA A 406 2.86 -16.47 -2.08
CA ALA A 406 2.86 -16.26 -3.52
C ALA A 406 3.08 -14.78 -3.88
N THR A 407 2.32 -13.90 -3.23
CA THR A 407 2.37 -12.45 -3.44
C THR A 407 3.75 -11.88 -3.07
N ALA A 408 4.23 -12.19 -1.87
CA ALA A 408 5.52 -11.70 -1.40
C ALA A 408 6.69 -12.23 -2.25
N ALA A 409 6.64 -13.51 -2.64
CA ALA A 409 7.63 -14.10 -3.53
C ALA A 409 7.73 -13.36 -4.86
N VAL A 410 6.59 -13.11 -5.52
CA VAL A 410 6.54 -12.37 -6.79
C VAL A 410 6.99 -10.92 -6.58
N HIS A 411 6.46 -10.22 -5.58
CA HIS A 411 6.81 -8.83 -5.27
C HIS A 411 8.31 -8.64 -5.10
N HIS A 412 8.95 -9.41 -4.21
CA HIS A 412 10.39 -9.30 -3.96
C HIS A 412 11.23 -9.81 -5.13
N HIS A 413 10.77 -10.81 -5.89
CA HIS A 413 11.47 -11.28 -7.07
C HIS A 413 11.50 -10.19 -8.16
N LEU A 414 10.37 -9.54 -8.43
CA LEU A 414 10.27 -8.44 -9.39
C LEU A 414 11.09 -7.22 -8.94
N ILE A 415 11.14 -6.90 -7.64
CA ILE A 415 12.01 -5.82 -7.12
C ILE A 415 13.48 -6.13 -7.45
N ARG A 416 13.96 -7.34 -7.15
CA ARG A 416 15.35 -7.74 -7.44
C ARG A 416 15.68 -7.64 -8.93
N LYS A 417 14.70 -7.97 -9.78
CA LYS A 417 14.82 -7.87 -11.24
C LYS A 417 14.70 -6.43 -11.76
N GLY A 418 14.14 -5.49 -11.00
CA GLY A 418 13.88 -4.13 -11.45
C GLY A 418 12.59 -3.99 -12.27
N LEU A 419 11.67 -4.94 -12.13
CA LEU A 419 10.43 -5.01 -12.91
C LEU A 419 9.19 -4.69 -12.08
N ARG A 420 9.30 -4.52 -10.75
CA ARG A 420 8.13 -4.31 -9.88
C ARG A 420 7.41 -2.99 -10.14
N GLY A 421 8.13 -1.94 -10.53
CA GLY A 421 7.52 -0.65 -10.88
C GLY A 421 6.64 -0.69 -12.13
N LEU A 422 6.84 -1.68 -13.00
CA LEU A 422 6.12 -1.81 -14.27
C LEU A 422 4.73 -2.45 -14.13
N VAL A 423 4.47 -3.14 -13.01
CA VAL A 423 3.29 -4.00 -12.87
C VAL A 423 2.54 -3.78 -11.57
N GLY A 424 1.21 -3.75 -11.62
CA GLY A 424 0.32 -3.89 -10.47
C GLY A 424 0.09 -5.36 -10.13
N LEU A 425 0.03 -5.70 -8.82
CA LEU A 425 -0.25 -7.07 -8.38
C LEU A 425 -1.68 -7.15 -7.82
N VAL A 426 -2.53 -7.92 -8.47
CA VAL A 426 -3.89 -8.22 -8.01
C VAL A 426 -3.94 -9.67 -7.53
N VAL A 427 -4.53 -9.91 -6.37
CA VAL A 427 -4.57 -11.23 -5.75
C VAL A 427 -6.00 -11.73 -5.68
N GLU A 428 -6.30 -12.77 -6.45
CA GLU A 428 -7.53 -13.55 -6.34
C GLU A 428 -7.25 -14.76 -5.43
N ALA A 429 -7.78 -14.73 -4.21
CA ALA A 429 -7.42 -15.71 -3.20
C ALA A 429 -8.64 -16.29 -2.49
N GLY A 430 -8.61 -17.61 -2.34
CA GLY A 430 -9.57 -18.37 -1.56
C GLY A 430 -9.26 -18.35 -0.07
N ASN A 431 -8.02 -18.13 0.34
CA ASN A 431 -7.62 -18.13 1.75
C ASN A 431 -7.63 -16.74 2.42
N VAL A 432 -8.54 -15.85 2.03
CA VAL A 432 -8.60 -14.46 2.53
C VAL A 432 -10.03 -14.12 2.95
N TRP A 433 -10.25 -13.99 4.26
CA TRP A 433 -11.57 -13.68 4.83
C TRP A 433 -11.56 -12.71 6.02
N GLU A 434 -10.39 -12.44 6.62
CA GLU A 434 -10.27 -11.53 7.76
C GLU A 434 -9.43 -10.30 7.41
N VAL A 435 -9.67 -9.19 8.11
CA VAL A 435 -8.93 -7.93 7.95
C VAL A 435 -7.41 -8.12 7.98
N HIS A 436 -6.93 -8.98 8.87
CA HIS A 436 -5.50 -9.25 9.00
C HIS A 436 -4.90 -9.91 7.74
N HIS A 437 -5.68 -10.74 7.02
CA HIS A 437 -5.23 -11.39 5.78
C HIS A 437 -5.03 -10.34 4.68
N PHE A 438 -5.96 -9.38 4.56
CA PHE A 438 -5.84 -8.26 3.63
C PHE A 438 -4.64 -7.37 3.97
N ALA A 439 -4.48 -7.01 5.25
CA ALA A 439 -3.37 -6.18 5.70
C ALA A 439 -2.01 -6.83 5.39
N CYS A 440 -1.85 -8.14 5.62
CA CYS A 440 -0.63 -8.84 5.25
C CYS A 440 -0.38 -8.79 3.74
N LEU A 441 -1.38 -9.13 2.92
CA LEU A 441 -1.23 -9.11 1.46
C LEU A 441 -0.82 -7.73 0.92
N ILE A 442 -1.45 -6.66 1.40
CA ILE A 442 -1.12 -5.28 1.02
C ILE A 442 0.31 -4.94 1.49
N GLY A 443 0.63 -5.24 2.75
CA GLY A 443 1.94 -4.97 3.34
C GLY A 443 3.10 -5.69 2.64
N TYR A 444 2.82 -6.77 1.92
CA TYR A 444 3.79 -7.54 1.12
C TYR A 444 3.60 -7.40 -0.40
N GLY A 445 2.87 -6.37 -0.84
CA GLY A 445 2.96 -5.86 -2.22
C GLY A 445 1.73 -6.08 -3.11
N ALA A 446 0.62 -6.61 -2.58
CA ALA A 446 -0.65 -6.62 -3.30
C ALA A 446 -1.21 -5.19 -3.44
N THR A 447 -1.65 -4.84 -4.64
CA THR A 447 -2.35 -3.58 -4.92
C THR A 447 -3.85 -3.71 -4.66
N ALA A 448 -4.45 -4.83 -5.09
CA ALA A 448 -5.87 -5.12 -4.90
C ALA A 448 -6.10 -6.62 -4.67
N ILE A 449 -7.19 -6.97 -4.00
CA ILE A 449 -7.47 -8.32 -3.50
C ILE A 449 -8.93 -8.67 -3.76
N ASN A 450 -9.16 -9.79 -4.43
CA ASN A 450 -10.48 -10.38 -4.61
C ASN A 450 -10.62 -11.62 -3.69
N PRO A 451 -11.38 -11.52 -2.58
CA PRO A 451 -11.60 -12.63 -1.65
C PRO A 451 -12.74 -13.53 -2.12
N TYR A 452 -12.60 -14.15 -3.30
CA TYR A 452 -13.73 -14.78 -4.00
C TYR A 452 -14.40 -15.89 -3.19
N MET A 453 -13.66 -16.64 -2.38
CA MET A 453 -14.24 -17.68 -1.51
C MET A 453 -15.07 -17.07 -0.39
N ALA A 454 -14.59 -16.04 0.30
CA ALA A 454 -15.38 -15.35 1.33
C ALA A 454 -16.69 -14.78 0.74
N LEU A 455 -16.64 -14.17 -0.45
CA LEU A 455 -17.83 -13.67 -1.14
C LEU A 455 -18.79 -14.79 -1.56
N SER A 456 -18.26 -15.94 -1.97
CA SER A 456 -19.05 -17.13 -2.33
C SER A 456 -19.70 -17.74 -1.09
N THR A 457 -18.99 -17.77 0.03
CA THR A 457 -19.44 -18.24 1.34
C THR A 457 -20.58 -17.38 1.90
N ILE A 458 -20.49 -16.05 1.83
CA ILE A 458 -21.58 -15.16 2.27
C ILE A 458 -22.87 -15.47 1.50
N ARG A 459 -22.75 -15.66 0.18
CA ARG A 459 -23.88 -16.04 -0.67
C ARG A 459 -24.45 -17.40 -0.27
N ASP A 460 -23.60 -18.39 -0.06
CA ASP A 460 -24.03 -19.73 0.35
C ASP A 460 -24.77 -19.70 1.70
N MET A 461 -24.21 -19.01 2.70
CA MET A 461 -24.83 -18.86 4.02
C MET A 461 -26.20 -18.17 3.95
N LYS A 462 -26.38 -17.20 3.05
CA LYS A 462 -27.68 -16.56 2.80
C LYS A 462 -28.67 -17.52 2.13
N LEU A 463 -28.26 -18.22 1.07
CA LEU A 463 -29.14 -19.14 0.33
C LEU A 463 -29.57 -20.35 1.16
N ASN A 464 -28.69 -20.83 2.05
CA ASN A 464 -28.97 -21.93 2.96
C ASN A 464 -29.67 -21.50 4.25
N GLY A 465 -30.08 -20.23 4.39
CA GLY A 465 -30.84 -19.74 5.54
C GLY A 465 -30.06 -19.60 6.84
N LYS A 466 -28.72 -19.66 6.81
CA LYS A 466 -27.86 -19.40 7.98
C LYS A 466 -27.85 -17.91 8.36
N LEU A 467 -27.86 -17.02 7.37
CA LEU A 467 -27.98 -15.57 7.59
C LEU A 467 -29.46 -15.16 7.57
N GLN A 468 -30.08 -15.10 8.75
CA GLN A 468 -31.48 -14.71 8.92
C GLN A 468 -31.61 -13.18 8.92
N THR A 469 -31.81 -12.61 7.74
CA THR A 469 -31.94 -11.16 7.54
C THR A 469 -32.74 -10.88 6.28
N ASP A 470 -33.31 -9.67 6.16
CA ASP A 470 -33.99 -9.20 4.94
C ASP A 470 -33.01 -8.67 3.88
N LEU A 471 -31.72 -8.51 4.23
CA LEU A 471 -30.69 -8.05 3.30
C LEU A 471 -30.48 -9.04 2.15
N ASP A 472 -30.29 -8.51 0.94
CA ASP A 472 -29.95 -9.30 -0.23
C ASP A 472 -28.45 -9.68 -0.23
N VAL A 473 -28.07 -10.60 -1.13
CA VAL A 473 -26.69 -11.09 -1.22
C VAL A 473 -25.70 -9.97 -1.54
N GLU A 474 -26.08 -9.03 -2.39
CA GLU A 474 -25.19 -7.95 -2.81
C GLU A 474 -24.97 -6.93 -1.69
N GLN A 475 -25.99 -6.62 -0.88
CA GLN A 475 -25.82 -5.78 0.30
C GLN A 475 -24.97 -6.46 1.37
N LEU A 476 -25.11 -7.78 1.57
CA LEU A 476 -24.26 -8.54 2.50
C LEU A 476 -22.78 -8.51 2.08
N LYS A 477 -22.49 -8.67 0.78
CA LYS A 477 -21.13 -8.52 0.25
C LYS A 477 -20.59 -7.10 0.43
N LYS A 478 -21.41 -6.07 0.17
CA LYS A 478 -21.02 -4.66 0.38
C LYS A 478 -20.72 -4.37 1.85
N ASN A 479 -21.51 -4.90 2.77
CA ASN A 479 -21.28 -4.78 4.21
C ASN A 479 -19.95 -5.43 4.59
N TYR A 480 -19.69 -6.66 4.13
CA TYR A 480 -18.42 -7.33 4.36
C TYR A 480 -17.23 -6.51 3.83
N THR A 481 -17.30 -6.01 2.59
CA THR A 481 -16.26 -5.14 2.01
C THR A 481 -16.06 -3.87 2.83
N LYS A 482 -17.15 -3.24 3.31
CA LYS A 482 -17.07 -2.08 4.20
C LYS A 482 -16.38 -2.42 5.52
N ALA A 483 -16.72 -3.55 6.13
CA ALA A 483 -16.09 -4.02 7.37
C ALA A 483 -14.59 -4.23 7.19
N VAL A 484 -14.17 -4.84 6.07
CA VAL A 484 -12.76 -5.01 5.71
C VAL A 484 -12.06 -3.65 5.55
N ASN A 485 -12.66 -2.74 4.80
CA ASN A 485 -12.11 -1.41 4.55
C ASN A 485 -11.92 -0.60 5.85
N ASP A 486 -12.94 -0.58 6.72
CA ASP A 486 -12.85 0.10 8.02
C ASP A 486 -11.83 -0.60 8.94
N GLY A 487 -11.73 -1.93 8.85
CA GLY A 487 -10.69 -2.71 9.52
C GLY A 487 -9.27 -2.39 9.04
N LEU A 488 -9.06 -2.19 7.74
CA LEU A 488 -7.77 -1.79 7.16
C LEU A 488 -7.35 -0.41 7.65
N LEU A 489 -8.28 0.57 7.64
CA LEU A 489 -8.03 1.89 8.22
C LEU A 489 -7.59 1.79 9.68
N LYS A 490 -8.27 0.96 10.48
CA LYS A 490 -7.85 0.67 11.86
C LYS A 490 -6.44 0.08 11.95
N VAL A 491 -6.05 -0.82 11.06
CA VAL A 491 -4.70 -1.40 11.06
C VAL A 491 -3.65 -0.34 10.72
N PHE A 492 -3.89 0.50 9.71
CA PHE A 492 -2.95 1.55 9.31
C PHE A 492 -2.77 2.60 10.42
N SER A 493 -3.87 2.95 11.07
CA SER A 493 -3.90 3.97 12.12
C SER A 493 -3.08 3.57 13.36
N LYS A 494 -2.89 2.26 13.63
CA LYS A 494 -2.03 1.77 14.72
C LYS A 494 -0.57 2.23 14.59
N MET A 495 -0.08 2.41 13.37
CA MET A 495 1.25 2.95 13.09
C MET A 495 1.21 4.46 12.77
N GLY A 496 0.02 5.07 12.76
CA GLY A 496 -0.19 6.45 12.34
C GLY A 496 -0.07 6.65 10.82
N ILE A 497 -0.25 5.59 10.03
CA ILE A 497 -0.21 5.66 8.57
C ILE A 497 -1.60 6.04 8.05
N SER A 498 -1.67 7.06 7.20
CA SER A 498 -2.94 7.58 6.71
C SER A 498 -3.40 6.96 5.39
N THR A 499 -2.48 6.53 4.52
CA THR A 499 -2.82 6.05 3.18
C THR A 499 -2.46 4.59 2.96
N LEU A 500 -3.28 3.88 2.18
CA LEU A 500 -2.99 2.53 1.74
C LEU A 500 -1.70 2.47 0.91
N GLN A 501 -1.45 3.47 0.08
CA GLN A 501 -0.27 3.51 -0.80
C GLN A 501 1.03 3.45 0.00
N SER A 502 1.13 4.23 1.08
CA SER A 502 2.31 4.20 1.95
C SER A 502 2.39 2.93 2.81
N TYR A 503 1.27 2.23 3.03
CA TYR A 503 1.25 0.94 3.72
C TYR A 503 1.66 -0.22 2.79
N GLN A 504 1.35 -0.11 1.49
CA GLN A 504 1.63 -1.14 0.50
C GLN A 504 3.14 -1.37 0.37
N GLY A 505 3.58 -2.61 0.59
CA GLY A 505 5.01 -2.97 0.53
C GLY A 505 5.86 -2.47 1.73
N ALA A 506 5.24 -1.84 2.74
CA ALA A 506 5.95 -1.31 3.91
C ALA A 506 6.32 -2.37 4.95
N GLN A 507 5.73 -3.56 4.87
CA GLN A 507 6.03 -4.69 5.76
C GLN A 507 5.92 -4.34 7.26
N ILE A 508 4.81 -3.72 7.68
CA ILE A 508 4.54 -3.30 9.07
C ILE A 508 4.16 -4.51 9.95
N PHE A 509 5.01 -5.55 9.93
CA PHE A 509 4.81 -6.81 10.60
C PHE A 509 6.12 -7.34 11.18
N GLU A 510 6.03 -8.03 12.30
CA GLU A 510 7.07 -8.91 12.81
C GLU A 510 6.69 -10.37 12.59
N ILE A 511 7.65 -11.17 12.12
CA ILE A 511 7.47 -12.58 11.84
C ILE A 511 7.98 -13.41 13.02
N VAL A 512 7.10 -14.24 13.59
CA VAL A 512 7.45 -15.13 14.71
C VAL A 512 7.24 -16.58 14.27
N GLY A 513 8.33 -17.34 14.18
CA GLY A 513 8.29 -18.78 13.90
C GLY A 513 8.47 -19.19 12.44
N LEU A 514 8.98 -18.31 11.57
CA LEU A 514 9.46 -18.68 10.24
C LEU A 514 10.98 -18.63 10.21
N ASN A 515 11.62 -19.56 9.50
CA ASN A 515 13.07 -19.59 9.43
C ASN A 515 13.62 -18.43 8.60
N LYS A 516 14.88 -18.07 8.88
CA LYS A 516 15.54 -16.94 8.23
C LYS A 516 15.68 -17.12 6.72
N SER A 517 15.90 -18.35 6.24
CA SER A 517 16.03 -18.63 4.81
C SER A 517 14.76 -18.32 4.00
N VAL A 518 13.58 -18.52 4.59
CA VAL A 518 12.28 -18.18 4.00
C VAL A 518 12.09 -16.67 4.04
N VAL A 519 12.33 -16.05 5.19
CA VAL A 519 12.16 -14.60 5.37
C VAL A 519 13.09 -13.83 4.45
N ASP A 520 14.39 -14.12 4.42
CA ASP A 520 15.36 -13.43 3.59
C ASP A 520 15.04 -13.53 2.10
N LYS A 521 14.47 -14.66 1.64
CA LYS A 521 14.16 -14.88 0.21
C LYS A 521 12.81 -14.31 -0.21
N TYR A 522 11.76 -14.52 0.60
CA TYR A 522 10.37 -14.27 0.22
C TYR A 522 9.71 -13.10 0.96
N PHE A 523 10.22 -12.71 2.13
CA PHE A 523 9.72 -11.59 2.95
C PHE A 523 10.89 -10.65 3.29
N THR A 524 11.72 -10.35 2.28
CA THR A 524 13.02 -9.69 2.47
C THR A 524 12.84 -8.35 3.17
N GLY A 525 13.54 -8.13 4.29
CA GLY A 525 13.48 -6.90 5.08
C GLY A 525 12.65 -7.03 6.36
N SER A 526 11.81 -8.06 6.48
CA SER A 526 11.02 -8.30 7.67
C SER A 526 11.84 -8.87 8.83
N ILE A 527 11.49 -8.47 10.04
CA ILE A 527 12.16 -8.94 11.26
C ILE A 527 11.63 -10.34 11.60
N SER A 528 12.54 -11.30 11.78
CA SER A 528 12.22 -12.59 12.39
C SER A 528 13.30 -12.99 13.39
N ARG A 529 12.99 -12.82 14.68
CA ARG A 529 13.93 -13.07 15.78
C ARG A 529 13.91 -14.51 16.26
N ILE A 530 12.75 -15.17 16.14
CA ILE A 530 12.53 -16.54 16.54
C ILE A 530 12.27 -17.34 15.26
N GLU A 531 13.27 -18.12 14.86
CA GLU A 531 13.18 -18.99 13.68
C GLU A 531 12.24 -20.18 13.91
N GLY A 532 11.80 -20.81 12.83
CA GLY A 532 10.91 -21.96 12.89
C GLY A 532 10.73 -22.65 11.55
N LEU A 533 9.54 -22.55 10.97
CA LEU A 533 9.14 -23.29 9.78
C LEU A 533 9.98 -22.92 8.54
N GLY A 534 10.38 -23.94 7.78
CA GLY A 534 10.86 -23.79 6.41
C GLY A 534 9.73 -23.94 5.38
N LEU A 535 10.10 -23.91 4.09
CA LEU A 535 9.13 -24.12 3.01
C LEU A 535 8.46 -25.49 3.06
N ASP A 536 9.18 -26.54 3.44
CA ASP A 536 8.63 -27.89 3.49
C ASP A 536 7.61 -28.02 4.63
N GLU A 537 7.80 -27.34 5.76
CA GLU A 537 6.82 -27.28 6.84
C GLU A 537 5.57 -26.48 6.45
N ILE A 538 5.73 -25.33 5.80
CA ILE A 538 4.60 -24.56 5.25
C ILE A 538 3.81 -25.39 4.22
N ALA A 539 4.52 -26.18 3.41
CA ALA A 539 3.89 -27.11 2.49
C ALA A 539 3.10 -28.20 3.24
N LYS A 540 3.63 -28.76 4.33
CA LYS A 540 2.91 -29.75 5.16
C LYS A 540 1.60 -29.18 5.72
N GLU A 541 1.60 -27.95 6.26
CA GLU A 541 0.37 -27.30 6.75
C GLU A 541 -0.67 -27.13 5.63
N SER A 542 -0.22 -26.74 4.44
CA SER A 542 -1.10 -26.55 3.27
C SER A 542 -1.64 -27.90 2.76
N LEU A 543 -0.81 -28.95 2.75
CA LEU A 543 -1.21 -30.29 2.33
C LEU A 543 -2.17 -30.96 3.33
N ALA A 544 -2.05 -30.67 4.63
CA ALA A 544 -2.97 -31.18 5.63
C ALA A 544 -4.42 -30.73 5.34
N LYS A 545 -4.60 -29.44 5.03
CA LYS A 545 -5.90 -28.85 4.65
C LYS A 545 -6.38 -29.40 3.30
N HIS A 546 -5.49 -29.48 2.32
CA HIS A 546 -5.80 -30.01 0.99
C HIS A 546 -6.26 -31.48 1.03
N ALA A 547 -5.57 -32.34 1.79
CA ALA A 547 -5.90 -33.76 1.91
C ALA A 547 -7.29 -33.97 2.54
N PHE A 548 -7.71 -33.08 3.45
CA PHE A 548 -9.05 -33.12 4.04
C PHE A 548 -10.16 -32.79 3.02
N ALA A 549 -9.88 -31.92 2.05
CA ALA A 549 -10.80 -31.57 0.96
C ALA A 549 -10.76 -32.55 -0.23
N PHE A 550 -9.61 -33.16 -0.50
CA PHE A 550 -9.37 -34.10 -1.59
C PHE A 550 -8.88 -35.45 -1.03
N PRO A 551 -9.75 -36.21 -0.33
CA PRO A 551 -9.36 -37.50 0.20
C PRO A 551 -9.02 -38.47 -0.94
N LYS A 552 -7.84 -39.11 -0.85
CA LYS A 552 -7.46 -40.22 -1.73
C LYS A 552 -8.33 -41.45 -1.43
N LYS A 553 -9.60 -41.44 -1.86
CA LYS A 553 -10.36 -42.69 -1.94
C LYS A 553 -9.73 -43.55 -3.03
N GLN A 554 -9.23 -44.74 -2.67
CA GLN A 554 -9.16 -45.83 -3.63
C GLN A 554 -10.60 -46.12 -4.06
N ILE A 555 -11.01 -45.58 -5.20
CA ILE A 555 -12.21 -46.07 -5.88
C ILE A 555 -11.77 -47.41 -6.47
N PRO A 556 -12.35 -48.55 -6.05
CA PRO A 556 -12.16 -49.79 -6.79
C PRO A 556 -12.72 -49.53 -8.18
N VAL A 557 -11.85 -49.53 -9.18
CA VAL A 557 -12.25 -49.44 -10.59
C VAL A 557 -13.03 -50.68 -10.98
#